data_AF-A0A534K6A0-F1
#
_entry.id   AF-A0A534K6A0-F1
#
_cell.length_a   1.000
_cell.length_b   1.000
_cell.length_c   1.000
_cell.angle_alpha   90.00
_cell.angle_beta   90.00
_cell.angle_gamma   90.00
#
_symmetry.space_group_name_H-M   'P 1'
#
loop_
_entity.id
_entity.type
_entity.pdbx_description
1 polymer ?
#
loop_
_entity_poly.entity_id
_entity_poly.type
_entity_poly.pdbx_seq_one_letter_code
_entity_poly.pdbx_strand_id
1 'polypeptide(L)'
;MALESYVPVVIFAVVALLFPLGTFFATRLFRPDHPTPLKDLTYECGEVPEGEAQIQFHFQYYMFALIFVIFDVAAIFLLLWAFAWGGLLTSASPVAKFSIFLFLGIMFVATQYALKKEEVIQI
;
A
#
# COMPACT_ATOMS: atom_id res chain seq x y z
N MET A 1 25.82 -9.78 -16.09
CA MET A 1 25.35 -8.42 -16.45
C MET A 1 24.14 -8.01 -15.63
N ALA A 2 23.01 -8.75 -15.62
CA ALA A 2 21.87 -8.41 -14.78
C ALA A 2 22.16 -8.49 -13.25
N LEU A 3 22.82 -9.57 -12.79
CA LEU A 3 23.14 -9.75 -11.36
C LEU A 3 23.99 -8.59 -10.79
N GLU A 4 25.01 -8.15 -11.54
CA GLU A 4 25.86 -7.00 -11.19
C GLU A 4 25.05 -5.70 -11.00
N SER A 5 23.97 -5.51 -11.76
CA SER A 5 23.08 -4.34 -11.63
C SER A 5 22.15 -4.42 -10.42
N TYR A 6 21.82 -5.62 -9.93
CA TYR A 6 20.96 -5.81 -8.76
C TYR A 6 21.73 -5.89 -7.44
N VAL A 7 23.04 -6.21 -7.47
CA VAL A 7 23.89 -6.24 -6.26
C VAL A 7 23.80 -4.91 -5.48
N PRO A 8 23.93 -3.71 -6.08
CA PRO A 8 23.76 -2.45 -5.37
C PRO A 8 22.37 -2.28 -4.72
N VAL A 9 21.31 -2.77 -5.38
CA VAL A 9 19.93 -2.69 -4.85
C VAL A 9 19.78 -3.58 -3.61
N VAL A 10 20.34 -4.78 -3.64
CA VAL A 10 20.32 -5.70 -2.49
C VAL A 10 21.13 -5.13 -1.33
N ILE A 11 22.34 -4.62 -1.60
CA ILE A 11 23.17 -3.97 -0.58
C ILE A 11 22.41 -2.78 0.04
N PHE A 12 21.79 -1.94 -0.80
CA PHE A 12 21.00 -0.81 -0.33
C PHE A 12 19.82 -1.27 0.54
N ALA A 13 19.06 -2.28 0.12
CA ALA A 13 17.94 -2.82 0.89
C ALA A 13 18.39 -3.37 2.25
N VAL A 14 19.52 -4.09 2.29
CA VAL A 14 20.10 -4.60 3.53
C VAL A 14 20.50 -3.45 4.46
N VAL A 15 21.23 -2.45 3.95
CA VAL A 15 21.62 -1.28 4.75
C VAL A 15 20.40 -0.50 5.24
N ALA A 16 19.40 -0.30 4.37
CA ALA A 16 18.16 0.40 4.70
C ALA A 16 17.34 -0.31 5.79
N LEU A 17 17.38 -1.65 5.85
CA LEU A 17 16.75 -2.43 6.93
C LEU A 17 17.60 -2.47 8.20
N LEU A 18 18.92 -2.58 8.06
CA LEU A 18 19.84 -2.60 9.21
C LEU A 18 19.88 -1.27 9.95
N PHE A 19 19.67 -0.15 9.27
CA PHE A 19 19.70 1.17 9.90
C PHE A 19 18.62 1.37 10.99
N PRO A 20 17.30 1.20 10.73
CA PRO A 20 16.28 1.33 11.76
C PRO A 20 16.41 0.26 12.85
N LEU A 21 16.80 -0.97 12.51
CA LEU A 21 17.07 -2.01 13.50
C LEU A 21 18.25 -1.63 14.40
N GLY A 22 19.38 -1.24 13.81
CA GLY A 22 20.59 -0.85 14.53
C GLY A 22 20.36 0.35 15.44
N THR A 23 19.63 1.36 14.97
CA THR A 23 19.26 2.53 15.79
C THR A 23 18.27 2.16 16.90
N PHE A 24 17.32 1.25 16.66
CA PHE A 24 16.44 0.73 17.72
C PHE A 24 17.24 0.00 18.82
N PHE A 25 18.21 -0.84 18.47
CA PHE A 25 19.05 -1.53 19.45
C PHE A 25 20.02 -0.57 20.16
N ALA A 26 20.62 0.38 19.42
CA ALA A 26 21.49 1.38 20.01
C ALA A 26 20.73 2.27 21.01
N THR A 27 19.52 2.74 20.65
CA THR A 27 18.69 3.53 21.57
C THR A 27 18.32 2.72 22.81
N ARG A 28 17.99 1.43 22.69
CA ARG A 28 17.75 0.57 23.85
C ARG A 28 18.97 0.43 24.77
N LEU A 29 20.19 0.43 24.23
CA LEU A 29 21.43 0.33 25.01
C LEU A 29 21.79 1.63 25.74
N PHE A 30 21.57 2.78 25.10
CA PHE A 30 21.96 4.09 25.66
C PHE A 30 20.84 4.81 26.43
N ARG A 31 19.57 4.39 26.28
CA ARG A 31 18.44 5.02 26.97
C ARG A 31 18.47 4.70 28.47
N PRO A 32 18.21 5.69 29.36
CA PRO A 32 17.91 5.41 30.76
C PRO A 32 16.71 4.47 30.90
N ASP A 33 16.88 3.34 31.58
CA ASP A 33 15.83 2.35 31.76
C ASP A 33 15.19 2.48 33.15
N HIS A 34 14.06 3.19 33.20
CA HIS A 34 13.28 3.41 34.42
C HIS A 34 11.81 3.05 34.19
N PRO A 35 11.49 1.75 34.06
CA PRO A 35 10.11 1.28 33.97
C PRO A 35 9.37 1.61 35.27
N THR A 36 8.19 2.19 35.14
CA THR A 36 7.29 2.45 36.26
C THR A 36 5.91 1.99 35.86
N PRO A 37 5.09 1.46 36.80
CA PRO A 37 3.76 0.97 36.46
C PRO A 37 2.92 2.00 35.70
N LEU A 38 3.05 3.28 36.04
CA LEU A 38 2.34 4.38 35.37
C LEU A 38 2.80 4.66 33.93
N LYS A 39 4.06 4.37 33.57
CA LYS A 39 4.57 4.53 32.19
C LYS A 39 4.14 3.37 31.29
N ASP A 40 3.80 2.23 31.88
CA ASP A 40 3.39 1.02 31.17
C ASP A 40 1.86 0.94 30.99
N LEU A 41 1.10 1.88 31.57
CA LEU A 41 -0.34 2.01 31.37
C LEU A 41 -0.66 2.77 30.08
N THR A 42 -1.78 2.40 29.45
CA THR A 42 -2.34 3.16 28.33
C THR A 42 -2.64 4.59 28.75
N TYR A 43 -2.32 5.55 27.90
CA TYR A 43 -2.59 6.97 28.16
C TYR A 43 -4.10 7.26 28.07
N GLU A 44 -4.70 7.70 29.18
CA GLU A 44 -6.12 8.08 29.28
C GLU A 44 -6.27 9.48 29.92
N CYS A 45 -5.49 10.46 29.47
CA CYS A 45 -5.52 11.85 29.97
C CYS A 45 -5.34 12.03 31.49
N GLY A 46 -4.68 11.06 32.15
CA GLY A 46 -4.41 11.06 33.59
C GLY A 46 -5.35 10.17 34.41
N GLU A 47 -6.36 9.57 33.78
CA GLU A 47 -7.26 8.61 34.42
C GLU A 47 -6.78 7.17 34.26
N VAL A 48 -7.35 6.27 35.05
CA VAL A 48 -7.12 4.82 34.91
C VAL A 48 -7.95 4.32 33.72
N PRO A 49 -7.34 3.66 32.71
CA PRO A 49 -8.10 3.10 31.59
C PRO A 49 -9.14 2.09 32.09
N GLU A 50 -10.40 2.31 31.73
CA GLU A 50 -11.51 1.41 32.08
C GLU A 50 -12.14 0.84 30.81
N GLY A 51 -12.47 -0.46 30.85
CA GLY A 51 -13.11 -1.17 29.76
C GLY A 51 -12.16 -1.64 28.66
N GLU A 52 -12.75 -2.21 27.60
CA GLU A 52 -12.03 -2.59 26.39
C GLU A 52 -12.17 -1.46 25.36
N ALA A 53 -11.10 -1.20 24.59
CA ALA A 53 -11.13 -0.29 23.46
C ALA A 53 -11.96 -0.89 22.31
N GLN A 54 -13.28 -0.81 22.43
CA GLN A 54 -14.23 -1.25 21.41
C GLN A 54 -14.31 -0.19 20.32
N ILE A 55 -13.47 -0.34 19.29
CA ILE A 55 -13.49 0.52 18.11
C ILE A 55 -14.60 0.02 17.19
N GLN A 56 -15.55 0.89 16.86
CA GLN A 56 -16.48 0.63 15.76
C GLN A 56 -15.70 0.70 14.44
N PHE A 57 -15.29 -0.46 13.94
CA PHE A 57 -14.59 -0.55 12.67
C PHE A 57 -15.56 -0.23 11.54
N HIS A 58 -15.31 0.89 10.89
CA HIS A 58 -16.04 1.39 9.76
C HIS A 58 -15.75 0.51 8.54
N PHE A 59 -16.76 -0.17 8.01
CA PHE A 59 -16.62 -1.06 6.85
C PHE A 59 -16.10 -0.32 5.59
N GLN A 60 -16.15 1.01 5.58
CA GLN A 60 -15.57 1.88 4.55
C GLN A 60 -14.10 1.55 4.27
N TYR A 61 -13.30 1.25 5.31
CA TYR A 61 -11.87 0.94 5.12
C TYR A 61 -11.66 -0.31 4.25
N TYR A 62 -12.55 -1.29 4.34
CA TYR A 62 -12.50 -2.50 3.52
C TYR A 62 -12.81 -2.17 2.05
N MET A 63 -13.80 -1.33 1.78
CA MET A 63 -14.15 -0.92 0.43
C MET A 63 -13.01 -0.15 -0.24
N PHE A 64 -12.35 0.77 0.48
CA PHE A 64 -11.17 1.46 -0.04
C PHE A 64 -10.02 0.51 -0.35
N ALA A 65 -9.74 -0.46 0.52
CA ALA A 65 -8.69 -1.46 0.28
C ALA A 65 -8.99 -2.32 -0.95
N LEU A 66 -10.24 -2.74 -1.13
CA LEU A 66 -10.65 -3.55 -2.27
C LEU A 66 -10.54 -2.80 -3.60
N ILE A 67 -11.00 -1.53 -3.63
CA ILE A 67 -10.84 -0.67 -4.81
C ILE A 67 -9.35 -0.46 -5.11
N PHE A 68 -8.53 -0.17 -4.10
CA PHE A 68 -7.09 0.02 -4.26
C PHE A 68 -6.41 -1.20 -4.90
N VAL A 69 -6.68 -2.41 -4.40
CA VAL A 69 -6.09 -3.66 -4.95
C VAL A 69 -6.48 -3.88 -6.41
N ILE A 70 -7.74 -3.59 -6.78
CA ILE A 70 -8.18 -3.70 -8.18
C ILE A 70 -7.42 -2.73 -9.07
N PHE A 71 -7.24 -1.48 -8.61
CA PHE A 71 -6.51 -0.46 -9.37
C PHE A 71 -5.00 -0.74 -9.43
N ASP A 72 -4.42 -1.36 -8.40
CA ASP A 72 -3.01 -1.78 -8.41
C ASP A 72 -2.76 -2.82 -9.53
N VAL A 73 -3.64 -3.81 -9.65
CA VAL A 73 -3.61 -4.78 -10.76
C VAL A 73 -3.84 -4.09 -12.11
N ALA A 74 -4.74 -3.10 -12.19
CA ALA A 74 -4.95 -2.33 -13.40
C ALA A 74 -3.70 -1.53 -13.83
N ALA A 75 -2.93 -0.99 -12.87
CA ALA A 75 -1.68 -0.30 -13.13
C ALA A 75 -0.63 -1.24 -13.75
N ILE A 76 -0.57 -2.51 -13.32
CA ILE A 76 0.31 -3.51 -13.93
C ILE A 76 -0.04 -3.70 -15.42
N PHE A 77 -1.32 -3.79 -15.78
CA PHE A 77 -1.73 -3.89 -17.19
C PHE A 77 -1.34 -2.66 -18.01
N LEU A 78 -1.45 -1.46 -17.42
CA LEU A 78 -1.01 -0.22 -18.06
C LEU A 78 0.50 -0.20 -18.29
N LEU A 79 1.28 -0.64 -17.30
CA LEU A 79 2.73 -0.76 -17.41
C LEU A 79 3.13 -1.74 -18.52
N LEU A 80 2.52 -2.93 -18.55
CA LEU A 80 2.79 -3.93 -19.58
C LEU A 80 2.47 -3.41 -20.98
N TRP A 81 1.33 -2.71 -21.14
CA TRP A 81 0.98 -2.05 -22.39
C TRP A 81 2.01 -0.97 -22.76
N ALA A 82 2.46 -0.15 -21.80
CA ALA A 82 3.47 0.89 -22.03
C ALA A 82 4.80 0.28 -22.52
N PHE A 83 5.27 -0.79 -21.87
CA PHE A 83 6.49 -1.49 -22.27
C PHE A 83 6.37 -2.19 -23.64
N ALA A 84 5.18 -2.65 -24.01
CA ALA A 84 4.95 -3.33 -25.27
C ALA A 84 5.11 -2.43 -26.52
N TRP A 85 5.12 -1.10 -26.36
CA TRP A 85 5.39 -0.14 -27.44
C TRP A 85 6.81 -0.23 -28.01
N GLY A 86 7.75 -0.88 -27.33
CA GLY A 86 9.11 -1.10 -27.82
C GLY A 86 9.26 -2.24 -28.83
N GLY A 87 8.18 -2.95 -29.18
CA GLY A 87 8.25 -4.00 -30.21
C GLY A 87 6.93 -4.70 -30.52
N LEU A 88 6.29 -5.33 -29.53
CA LEU A 88 5.07 -6.10 -29.76
C LEU A 88 3.96 -5.23 -30.36
N LEU A 89 3.73 -4.05 -29.80
CA LEU A 89 2.67 -3.15 -30.26
C LEU A 89 3.03 -2.40 -31.53
N THR A 90 4.30 -2.21 -31.91
CA THR A 90 4.63 -1.44 -33.12
C THR A 90 4.08 -2.11 -34.39
N SER A 91 4.23 -3.43 -34.47
CA SER A 91 3.76 -4.27 -35.58
C SER A 91 2.36 -4.84 -35.36
N ALA A 92 1.72 -4.56 -34.23
CA ALA A 92 0.40 -5.06 -33.91
C ALA A 92 -0.72 -4.33 -34.67
N SER A 93 -1.88 -4.98 -34.73
CA SER A 93 -3.10 -4.39 -35.29
C SER A 93 -3.54 -3.13 -34.51
N PRO A 94 -4.26 -2.19 -35.14
CA PRO A 94 -4.81 -1.02 -34.45
C PRO A 94 -5.67 -1.39 -33.23
N VAL A 95 -6.43 -2.49 -33.32
CA VAL A 95 -7.26 -2.99 -32.22
C VAL A 95 -6.41 -3.32 -30.99
N ALA A 96 -5.28 -4.00 -31.17
CA ALA A 96 -4.38 -4.34 -30.06
C ALA A 96 -3.77 -3.08 -29.42
N LYS A 97 -3.38 -2.08 -30.24
CA LYS A 97 -2.82 -0.80 -29.78
C LYS A 97 -3.81 -0.03 -28.90
N PHE A 98 -5.08 0.00 -29.30
CA PHE A 98 -6.13 0.76 -28.62
C PHE A 98 -6.92 -0.05 -27.58
N SER A 99 -6.61 -1.34 -27.39
CA SER A 99 -7.29 -2.21 -26.43
C SER A 99 -7.28 -1.68 -24.99
N ILE A 100 -6.22 -0.95 -24.62
CA ILE A 100 -6.09 -0.33 -23.29
C ILE A 100 -7.18 0.70 -23.00
N PHE A 101 -7.66 1.42 -24.01
CA PHE A 101 -8.72 2.42 -23.82
C PHE A 101 -10.06 1.76 -23.54
N LEU A 102 -10.33 0.60 -24.16
CA LEU A 102 -11.50 -0.20 -23.84
C LEU A 102 -11.43 -0.72 -22.40
N PHE A 103 -10.27 -1.24 -21.99
CA PHE A 103 -10.03 -1.67 -20.61
C PHE A 103 -10.25 -0.54 -19.60
N LEU A 104 -9.66 0.64 -19.85
CA LEU A 104 -9.85 1.82 -19.01
C LEU A 104 -11.30 2.30 -18.98
N GLY A 105 -12.02 2.22 -20.11
CA GLY A 105 -13.44 2.53 -20.18
C GLY A 105 -14.28 1.62 -19.29
N ILE A 106 -14.01 0.30 -19.30
CA ILE A 106 -14.68 -0.67 -18.42
C ILE A 106 -14.35 -0.39 -16.96
N MET A 107 -13.07 -0.13 -16.64
CA MET A 107 -12.65 0.21 -15.27
C MET A 107 -13.31 1.48 -14.77
N PHE A 108 -13.39 2.52 -15.60
CA PHE A 108 -14.05 3.76 -15.25
C PHE A 108 -15.53 3.54 -14.88
N VAL A 109 -16.28 2.77 -15.69
CA VAL A 109 -17.67 2.43 -15.38
C VAL A 109 -17.79 1.63 -14.08
N ALA A 110 -16.91 0.64 -13.87
CA ALA A 110 -16.89 -0.17 -12.66
C ALA A 110 -16.63 0.68 -11.40
N THR A 111 -15.71 1.64 -11.47
CA THR A 111 -15.41 2.54 -10.35
C THR A 111 -16.55 3.50 -10.07
N GLN A 112 -17.18 4.08 -11.10
CA GLN A 112 -18.36 4.92 -10.92
C GLN A 112 -19.50 4.15 -10.24
N TYR A 113 -19.71 2.89 -10.64
CA TYR A 113 -20.67 2.01 -9.97
C TYR A 113 -20.31 1.75 -8.51
N ALA A 114 -19.04 1.44 -8.22
CA ALA A 114 -18.56 1.16 -6.88
C ALA A 114 -18.73 2.36 -5.94
N LEU A 115 -18.35 3.56 -6.39
CA LEU A 115 -18.47 4.80 -5.62
C LEU A 115 -19.93 5.16 -5.34
N LYS A 116 -20.80 5.05 -6.35
CA LYS A 116 -22.24 5.32 -6.16
C LYS A 116 -22.88 4.35 -5.18
N LYS A 117 -22.44 3.09 -5.16
CA LYS A 117 -22.94 2.09 -4.22
C LYS A 117 -22.42 2.32 -2.80
N GLU A 118 -21.22 2.87 -2.68
CA GLU A 118 -20.68 3.30 -1.38
C GLU A 118 -21.60 4.36 -0.74
N GLU A 119 -22.02 5.40 -1.49
CA GLU A 119 -22.93 6.44 -0.98
C GLU A 119 -24.23 5.87 -0.36
N VAL A 120 -24.74 4.76 -0.89
CA VAL A 120 -25.94 4.08 -0.36
C VAL A 120 -25.67 3.34 0.95
N ILE A 121 -24.46 2.83 1.14
CA ILE A 121 -24.03 2.16 2.38
C ILE A 121 -23.74 3.19 3.49
N GLN A 122 -23.57 4.47 3.13
CA GLN A 122 -23.33 5.56 4.07
C GLN A 122 -24.61 6.14 4.72
N ILE A 123 -25.79 5.57 4.43
CA ILE A 123 -27.08 5.93 5.06
C ILE A 123 -27.54 4.77 5.95
#